data_AF-A0A3C0CK12-F1
#
_entry.id   AF-A0A3C0CK12-F1
#
_cell.length_a   1.000
_cell.length_b   1.000
_cell.length_c   1.000
_cell.angle_alpha   90.00
_cell.angle_beta   90.00
_cell.angle_gamma   90.00
#
_symmetry.space_group_name_H-M   'P 1'
#
loop_
_entity.id
_entity.type
_entity.pdbx_description
1 polymer ?
#
loop_
_entity_poly.entity_id
_entity_poly.type
_entity_poly.pdbx_seq_one_letter_code
_entity_poly.pdbx_strand_id
1 'polypeptide(L)' 'KSVGNSTTTIRDLTTEENVKMVLFVLAESVGRRMREQGFKGRTLTVWVRDNQLLSISRQCKF' A
#
# COMPACT_ATOMS: atom_id res chain seq x y z
N LYS A 1 11.59 3.28 -11.97
CA LYS A 1 10.27 2.62 -12.16
C LYS A 1 9.66 2.35 -10.78
N SER A 2 8.37 2.61 -10.58
CA SER A 2 7.63 2.23 -9.37
C SER A 2 6.67 1.08 -9.68
N VAL A 3 6.38 0.26 -8.67
CA VAL A 3 5.34 -0.77 -8.71
C VAL A 3 4.45 -0.54 -7.50
N GLY A 4 3.18 -0.26 -7.71
CA GLY A 4 2.22 0.04 -6.66
C GLY A 4 0.81 -0.41 -7.04
N ASN A 5 -0.06 -0.43 -6.05
CA ASN A 5 -1.50 -0.66 -6.16
C ASN A 5 -2.20 0.10 -5.02
N SER A 6 -3.52 0.13 -5.07
CA SER A 6 -4.38 0.63 -4.01
C SER A 6 -5.71 -0.10 -4.08
N THR A 7 -6.50 0.00 -3.01
CA THR A 7 -7.89 -0.47 -3.01
C THR A 7 -8.74 0.48 -2.18
N THR A 8 -10.00 0.65 -2.60
CA THR A 8 -11.02 1.37 -1.82
C THR A 8 -11.84 0.33 -1.09
N THR A 9 -11.84 0.38 0.24
CA THR A 9 -12.61 -0.57 1.04
C THR A 9 -14.08 -0.20 1.09
N ILE A 10 -14.95 -1.19 1.28
CA ILE A 10 -16.41 -1.01 1.34
C ILE A 10 -16.82 -0.19 2.59
N ARG A 11 -15.99 -0.22 3.63
CA ARG A 11 -16.16 0.51 4.89
C ARG A 11 -14.85 1.13 5.36
N ASP A 12 -14.96 2.14 6.20
CA ASP A 12 -13.80 2.73 6.88
C ASP A 12 -13.12 1.69 7.78
N LEU A 13 -11.79 1.66 7.72
CA LEU A 13 -10.97 0.78 8.55
C LEU A 13 -10.65 1.49 9.86
N THR A 14 -11.30 1.06 10.94
CA THR A 14 -11.19 1.71 12.26
C THR A 14 -10.32 0.94 13.25
N THR A 15 -9.84 -0.25 12.88
CA THR A 15 -8.96 -1.07 13.71
C THR A 15 -7.64 -1.34 13.01
N GLU A 16 -6.56 -1.39 13.79
CA GLU A 16 -5.22 -1.70 13.26
C GLU A 16 -5.17 -3.05 12.54
N GLU A 17 -5.90 -4.05 13.03
CA GLU A 17 -5.95 -5.38 12.42
C GLU A 17 -6.53 -5.33 11.00
N ASN A 18 -7.63 -4.60 10.80
CA ASN A 18 -8.25 -4.45 9.49
C ASN A 18 -7.34 -3.67 8.53
N VAL A 19 -6.66 -2.63 9.02
CA VAL A 19 -5.66 -1.89 8.24
C VAL A 19 -4.49 -2.80 7.83
N LYS A 20 -3.95 -3.58 8.77
CA LYS A 20 -2.86 -4.53 8.51
C LYS A 20 -3.23 -5.57 7.46
N MET A 21 -4.42 -6.17 7.55
CA MET A 21 -4.88 -7.13 6.54
C MET A 21 -4.87 -6.55 5.13
N VAL A 22 -5.43 -5.35 4.94
CA VAL A 22 -5.45 -4.70 3.62
C VAL A 22 -4.04 -4.38 3.14
N LEU A 23 -3.19 -3.84 4.01
CA LEU A 23 -1.80 -3.54 3.69
C LEU A 23 -1.01 -4.80 3.26
N PHE A 24 -1.20 -5.93 3.95
CA PHE A 24 -0.53 -7.19 3.58
C PHE A 24 -0.95 -7.69 2.20
N VAL A 25 -2.25 -7.67 1.87
CA VAL A 25 -2.73 -8.07 0.54
C VAL A 25 -2.14 -7.19 -0.56
N LEU A 26 -2.09 -5.87 -0.33
CA LEU A 26 -1.49 -4.93 -1.28
C LEU A 26 0.02 -5.19 -1.43
N ALA A 27 0.74 -5.37 -0.32
CA ALA A 27 2.17 -5.64 -0.30
C ALA A 27 2.53 -6.95 -1.02
N GLU A 28 1.76 -8.02 -0.82
CA GLU A 28 1.95 -9.30 -1.52
C GLU A 28 1.81 -9.14 -3.04
N SER A 29 0.78 -8.44 -3.49
CA SER A 29 0.55 -8.17 -4.91
C SER A 29 1.67 -7.32 -5.52
N VAL A 30 2.14 -6.28 -4.83
CA VAL A 30 3.28 -5.45 -5.26
C VAL A 30 4.56 -6.28 -5.32
N GLY A 31 4.86 -7.02 -4.25
CA GLY A 31 6.06 -7.85 -4.14
C GLY A 31 6.13 -8.93 -5.21
N ARG A 32 5.00 -9.59 -5.51
CA ARG A 32 4.89 -10.54 -6.62
C ARG A 32 5.24 -9.88 -7.96
N ARG A 33 4.60 -8.76 -8.28
CA ARG A 33 4.83 -8.04 -9.55
C ARG A 33 6.26 -7.49 -9.68
N MET A 34 6.89 -7.11 -8.57
CA MET A 34 8.30 -6.72 -8.55
C MET A 34 9.21 -7.91 -8.86
N ARG A 35 8.96 -9.07 -8.23
CA ARG A 35 9.72 -10.31 -8.48
C ARG A 35 9.59 -10.80 -9.91
N GLU A 36 8.37 -10.80 -10.48
CA GLU A 36 8.11 -11.16 -11.88
C GLU A 36 8.91 -10.31 -12.88
N GLN A 37 9.24 -9.07 -12.50
CA GLN A 37 10.03 -8.15 -13.34
C GLN A 37 11.51 -8.05 -12.93
N GLY A 38 11.96 -8.84 -11.94
CA GLY A 38 13.34 -8.82 -11.46
C GLY A 38 13.76 -7.54 -10.70
N PHE A 39 12.80 -6.77 -10.17
CA PHE A 39 13.10 -5.53 -9.46
C PHE A 39 13.30 -5.71 -7.95
N LYS A 40 14.19 -4.90 -7.38
CA LYS A 40 14.35 -4.68 -5.93
C LYS A 40 14.07 -3.21 -5.60
N GLY A 41 13.27 -2.97 -4.58
CA GLY A 41 12.89 -1.61 -4.15
C GLY A 41 13.93 -0.98 -3.23
N ARG A 42 14.13 0.34 -3.36
CA ARG A 42 14.93 1.17 -2.42
C ARG A 42 14.08 2.14 -1.60
N THR A 43 12.83 2.31 -1.99
CA THR A 43 11.90 3.29 -1.44
C THR A 43 10.53 2.62 -1.34
N LEU A 44 9.86 2.80 -0.20
CA LEU A 44 8.47 2.42 0.01
C LEU A 44 7.63 3.68 0.27
N THR A 45 6.47 3.77 -0.37
CA THR A 45 5.50 4.83 -0.14
C THR A 45 4.15 4.21 0.19
N VAL A 46 3.53 4.66 1.29
CA VAL A 46 2.16 4.32 1.66
C VAL A 46 1.33 5.59 1.58
N TRP A 47 0.15 5.49 0.98
CA TRP A 47 -0.82 6.57 0.87
C TRP A 47 -2.18 6.08 1.38
N VAL A 48 -2.83 6.93 2.15
CA VAL A 48 -4.16 6.66 2.73
C VAL A 48 -5.06 7.83 2.40
N ARG A 49 -6.31 7.53 2.07
CA ARG A 49 -7.38 8.50 1.87
C ARG A 49 -8.55 8.16 2.79
N ASP A 50 -9.11 9.18 3.43
CA ASP A 50 -10.27 9.04 4.29
C ASP A 50 -11.60 9.29 3.54
N ASN A 51 -12.71 9.17 4.26
CA ASN A 51 -14.05 9.40 3.75
C ASN A 51 -14.36 10.88 3.44
N GLN A 52 -13.55 11.82 3.92
CA GLN A 52 -13.57 13.24 3.56
C GLN A 52 -12.73 13.54 2.31
N LEU A 53 -12.20 12.48 1.68
CA LEU A 53 -11.33 12.53 0.52
C LEU A 53 -9.98 13.19 0.79
N LEU A 54 -9.62 13.42 2.05
CA LEU A 54 -8.31 13.92 2.46
C LEU A 54 -7.29 12.79 2.41
N SER A 55 -6.06 13.16 2.10
CA SER A 55 -5.02 12.23 1.68
C SER A 55 -3.73 12.50 2.42
N ILE A 56 -3.13 11.45 2.98
CA ILE A 56 -1.79 11.52 3.56
C ILE A 56 -0.87 10.50 2.89
N SER A 57 0.38 10.87 2.71
CA SER A 57 1.44 9.96 2.24
C SER A 57 2.64 9.99 3.17
N ARG A 58 3.26 8.82 3.31
CA ARG A 58 4.54 8.65 4.00
C ARG A 58 5.44 7.79 3.13
N GLN A 59 6.72 8.17 3.08
CA GLN A 59 7.74 7.49 2.30
C GLN A 59 8.95 7.22 3.18
N CYS A 60 9.51 6.02 3.07
CA CYS A 60 10.80 5.67 3.66
C CYS A 60 11.75 5.13 2.59
N LYS A 61 13.05 5.29 2.84
CA LYS A 61 14.12 4.67 2.07
C LYS A 61 14.73 3.55 2.92
N PHE A 62 15.13 2.46 2.27
CA PHE A 62 15.83 1.33 2.89
C PHE A 62 17.34 1.48 2.71
#